data_AF-A0A1H9R7I0-F1
#
_entry.id   AF-A0A1H9R7I0-F1
#
_cell.length_a   1.000
_cell.length_b   1.000
_cell.length_c   1.000
_cell.angle_alpha   90.00
_cell.angle_beta   90.00
_cell.angle_gamma   90.00
#
_symmetry.space_group_name_H-M   'P 1'
#
loop_
_entity.id
_entity.type
_entity.pdbx_description
1 polymer ?
#
loop_
_entity_poly.entity_id
_entity_poly.type
_entity_poly.pdbx_seq_one_letter_code
_entity_poly.pdbx_strand_id
1 'polypeptide(L)'
;MRYCQAKNENGAFCTNRAGADTNHPGVGYCSEHDQADRTVIVRSAAIGRIEANDRAGLAQLLDQDDVNINMSTTEYDTLLEHAVFRQKRAAAEELLERGAVIYRYDMPKTGRAKLLDKIESGDLARKVKFEKYTDVHTIDPELERQKKKEYLIAGTTVVIVVAIAYMMQIWDVIGAILSFLGLFWLLYAIVQRRRGVMDGEPIPYAVWTLCTGGFFTLMATPGSGADQGGIFGLIENVVFLLLFGFLLLWVLALVFRDDPKRKAVPLVIMFIISLLITGL
;
A
#
# COMPACT_ATOMS: atom_id res chain seq x y z
N MET A 1 -21.97 -9.95 -21.88
CA MET A 1 -21.62 -9.43 -20.53
C MET A 1 -21.47 -7.92 -20.64
N ARG A 2 -22.10 -7.13 -19.75
CA ARG A 2 -21.97 -5.66 -19.75
C ARG A 2 -20.82 -5.28 -18.80
N TYR A 3 -19.95 -4.37 -19.24
CA TYR A 3 -18.89 -3.76 -18.43
C TYR A 3 -19.32 -2.35 -18.02
N CYS A 4 -18.72 -1.79 -16.97
CA CYS A 4 -18.97 -0.42 -16.56
C CYS A 4 -18.58 0.52 -17.72
N GLN A 5 -19.56 1.15 -18.37
CA GLN A 5 -19.30 1.98 -19.55
C GLN A 5 -18.80 3.40 -19.20
N ALA A 6 -18.58 3.68 -17.91
CA ALA A 6 -17.97 4.92 -17.48
C ALA A 6 -16.53 5.01 -18.01
N LYS A 7 -16.17 6.18 -18.55
CA LYS A 7 -14.82 6.50 -19.00
C LYS A 7 -14.08 7.21 -17.87
N ASN A 8 -12.82 6.83 -17.65
CA ASN A 8 -11.93 7.57 -16.76
C ASN A 8 -11.45 8.87 -17.43
N GLU A 9 -10.66 9.68 -16.70
CA GLU A 9 -10.11 10.95 -17.20
C GLU A 9 -9.25 10.80 -18.45
N ASN A 10 -8.69 9.60 -18.67
CA ASN A 10 -7.91 9.24 -19.86
C ASN A 10 -8.79 8.68 -21.00
N GLY A 11 -10.12 8.67 -20.85
CA GLY A 11 -11.06 8.15 -21.83
C GLY A 11 -11.16 6.62 -21.91
N ALA A 12 -10.47 5.89 -21.02
CA ALA A 12 -10.50 4.44 -20.94
C ALA A 12 -11.75 3.95 -20.19
N PHE A 13 -12.34 2.85 -20.65
CA PHE A 13 -13.55 2.30 -20.06
C PHE A 13 -13.23 1.52 -18.77
N CYS A 14 -14.05 1.69 -17.75
CA CYS A 14 -13.97 0.91 -16.51
C CYS A 14 -14.30 -0.57 -16.78
N THR A 15 -13.30 -1.45 -16.66
CA THR A 15 -13.48 -2.89 -16.90
C THR A 15 -14.02 -3.65 -15.69
N ASN A 16 -14.36 -2.96 -14.60
CA ASN A 16 -14.91 -3.59 -13.40
C ASN A 16 -16.34 -4.09 -13.67
N ARG A 17 -16.47 -5.40 -13.79
CA ARG A 17 -17.73 -6.11 -14.04
C ARG A 17 -18.73 -5.92 -12.89
N ALA A 18 -18.27 -5.92 -11.64
CA ALA A 18 -19.16 -5.71 -10.49
C ALA A 18 -19.76 -4.31 -10.44
N GLY A 19 -19.08 -3.35 -11.08
CA GLY A 19 -19.63 -2.02 -11.27
C GLY A 19 -20.72 -1.94 -12.34
N ALA A 20 -20.67 -2.83 -13.32
CA ALA A 20 -21.58 -2.82 -14.46
C ALA A 20 -23.03 -3.19 -14.11
N ASP A 21 -23.22 -4.01 -13.07
CA ASP A 21 -24.53 -4.56 -12.70
C ASP A 21 -25.25 -3.73 -11.61
N THR A 22 -24.62 -2.72 -11.01
CA THR A 22 -25.16 -2.08 -9.79
C THR A 22 -25.79 -0.70 -9.98
N ASN A 23 -25.72 -0.06 -11.16
CA ASN A 23 -26.00 1.38 -11.33
C ASN A 23 -25.27 2.30 -10.30
N HIS A 24 -24.31 1.74 -9.54
CA HIS A 24 -23.27 2.29 -8.64
C HIS A 24 -23.70 3.17 -7.44
N PRO A 25 -22.94 3.26 -6.30
CA PRO A 25 -21.67 2.59 -5.90
C PRO A 25 -21.40 2.25 -4.38
N GLY A 26 -20.66 1.23 -3.91
CA GLY A 26 -19.99 0.02 -4.40
C GLY A 26 -20.19 -1.09 -3.33
N VAL A 27 -19.91 -2.37 -3.55
CA VAL A 27 -18.57 -2.97 -3.44
C VAL A 27 -17.95 -3.16 -4.81
N GLY A 28 -16.76 -2.59 -5.02
CA GLY A 28 -16.15 -2.50 -6.33
C GLY A 28 -16.34 -1.15 -7.00
N TYR A 29 -15.95 -0.07 -6.32
CA TYR A 29 -15.48 1.10 -7.06
C TYR A 29 -14.21 0.69 -7.83
N CYS A 30 -13.98 1.22 -9.04
CA CYS A 30 -12.60 1.36 -9.48
C CYS A 30 -11.93 2.46 -8.64
N SER A 31 -10.61 2.39 -8.47
CA SER A 31 -9.87 3.34 -7.60
C SER A 31 -10.17 4.80 -7.90
N GLU A 32 -10.43 5.12 -9.17
CA GLU A 32 -10.73 6.48 -9.65
C GLU A 32 -12.09 6.99 -9.14
N HIS A 33 -13.12 6.15 -9.04
CA HIS A 33 -14.45 6.56 -8.53
C HIS A 33 -14.56 6.48 -7.01
N ASP A 34 -13.78 5.60 -6.37
CA ASP A 34 -13.68 5.54 -4.91
C ASP A 34 -13.15 6.87 -4.34
N GLN A 35 -12.36 7.60 -5.14
CA GLN A 35 -11.70 8.85 -4.76
C GLN A 35 -12.42 10.12 -5.23
N ALA A 36 -13.53 10.01 -5.97
CA ALA A 36 -14.27 11.19 -6.38
C ALA A 36 -14.76 11.99 -5.16
N ASP A 37 -14.66 13.33 -5.20
CA ASP A 37 -14.98 14.22 -4.07
C ASP A 37 -16.33 13.92 -3.42
N ARG A 38 -17.35 13.66 -4.25
CA ARG A 38 -18.69 13.32 -3.77
C ARG A 38 -18.70 12.01 -2.98
N THR A 39 -18.03 10.97 -3.48
CA THR A 39 -17.91 9.68 -2.80
C THR A 39 -17.23 9.84 -1.45
N VAL A 40 -16.16 10.63 -1.37
CA VAL A 40 -15.44 10.90 -0.12
C VAL A 40 -16.33 11.61 0.89
N ILE A 41 -17.13 12.59 0.46
CA ILE A 41 -18.08 13.32 1.33
C ILE A 41 -19.17 12.37 1.85
N VAL A 42 -19.81 11.62 0.96
CA VAL A 42 -20.91 10.69 1.31
C VAL A 42 -20.39 9.59 2.25
N ARG A 43 -19.23 9.02 1.94
CA ARG A 43 -18.57 8.00 2.78
C ARG A 43 -18.27 8.54 4.17
N SER A 44 -17.66 9.72 4.24
CA SER A 44 -17.32 10.35 5.52
C SER A 44 -18.58 10.63 6.35
N ALA A 45 -19.66 11.07 5.70
CA ALA A 45 -20.96 11.25 6.34
C ALA A 45 -21.54 9.92 6.84
N ALA A 46 -21.52 8.86 6.03
CA ALA A 46 -22.01 7.54 6.41
C ALA A 46 -21.22 6.96 7.60
N ILE A 47 -19.89 7.05 7.57
CA ILE A 47 -19.02 6.64 8.68
C ILE A 47 -19.39 7.41 9.95
N GLY A 48 -19.52 8.74 9.88
CA GLY A 48 -19.91 9.55 11.04
C GLY A 48 -21.26 9.14 11.64
N ARG A 49 -22.26 8.82 10.80
CA ARG A 49 -23.57 8.32 11.26
C ARG A 49 -23.46 6.93 11.89
N ILE A 50 -22.65 6.04 11.33
CA ILE A 50 -22.38 4.72 11.92
C ILE A 50 -21.68 4.88 13.28
N GLU A 51 -20.65 5.73 13.38
CA GLU A 51 -19.93 5.96 14.63
C GLU A 51 -20.83 6.56 15.72
N ALA A 52 -21.75 7.45 15.34
CA ALA A 52 -22.79 7.97 16.22
C ALA A 52 -23.90 6.94 16.55
N ASN A 53 -23.91 5.77 15.88
CA ASN A 53 -25.01 4.79 15.89
C ASN A 53 -26.37 5.43 15.54
N ASP A 54 -26.34 6.47 14.69
CA ASP A 54 -27.50 7.25 14.27
C ASP A 54 -28.22 6.55 13.12
N ARG A 55 -29.13 5.66 13.49
CA ARG A 55 -29.93 4.88 12.56
C ARG A 55 -30.75 5.75 11.61
N ALA A 56 -31.41 6.79 12.12
CA ALA A 56 -32.30 7.64 11.32
C ALA A 56 -31.52 8.51 10.34
N GLY A 57 -30.40 9.09 10.78
CA GLY A 57 -29.53 9.87 9.90
C GLY A 57 -28.83 9.01 8.85
N LEU A 58 -28.48 7.77 9.19
CA LEU A 58 -27.95 6.81 8.20
C LEU A 58 -29.03 6.44 7.18
N ALA A 59 -30.26 6.13 7.61
CA ALA A 59 -31.38 5.84 6.72
C ALA A 59 -31.63 7.00 5.73
N GLN A 60 -31.69 8.24 6.22
CA GLN A 60 -31.89 9.43 5.40
C GLN A 60 -30.77 9.62 4.36
N LEU A 61 -29.52 9.31 4.71
CA LEU A 61 -28.40 9.37 3.78
C LEU A 61 -28.52 8.30 2.69
N LEU A 62 -28.91 7.08 3.06
CA LEU A 62 -29.06 5.94 2.16
C LEU A 62 -30.29 6.01 1.25
N ASP A 63 -31.24 6.91 1.54
CA ASP A 63 -32.39 7.19 0.67
C ASP A 63 -32.04 8.11 -0.52
N GLN A 64 -30.81 8.59 -0.61
CA GLN A 64 -30.34 9.37 -1.76
C GLN A 64 -30.08 8.41 -2.95
N ASP A 65 -30.59 8.75 -4.14
CA ASP A 65 -30.66 7.89 -5.35
C ASP A 65 -29.31 7.29 -5.82
N ASP A 66 -28.19 7.77 -5.30
CA ASP A 66 -26.83 7.39 -5.72
C ASP A 66 -25.95 6.87 -4.58
N VAL A 67 -26.49 6.67 -3.38
CA VAL A 67 -25.70 6.16 -2.25
C VAL A 67 -25.83 4.65 -2.22
N ASN A 68 -24.76 3.90 -2.52
CA ASN A 68 -24.83 2.45 -2.40
C ASN A 68 -24.38 1.93 -1.04
N ILE A 69 -25.25 1.06 -0.55
CA ILE A 69 -25.30 0.50 0.78
C ILE A 69 -24.05 -0.28 1.18
N ASN A 70 -23.30 -0.82 0.22
CA ASN A 70 -22.13 -1.64 0.48
C ASN A 70 -20.81 -0.85 0.38
N MET A 71 -20.84 0.50 0.29
CA MET A 71 -19.64 1.29 0.00
C MET A 71 -18.50 1.04 1.01
N SER A 72 -17.25 1.17 0.53
CA SER A 72 -16.05 0.93 1.34
C SER A 72 -15.75 2.11 2.27
N THR A 73 -15.20 1.88 3.46
CA THR A 73 -14.88 2.94 4.42
C THR A 73 -13.51 3.57 4.22
N THR A 74 -12.54 2.83 3.68
CA THR A 74 -11.25 3.24 3.06
C THR A 74 -10.25 2.07 3.02
N GLU A 75 -10.49 1.00 3.79
CA GLU A 75 -9.55 -0.11 3.99
C GLU A 75 -10.16 -1.47 3.63
N TYR A 76 -10.85 -1.53 2.48
CA TYR A 76 -11.53 -2.72 1.97
C TYR A 76 -12.73 -3.22 2.80
N ASP A 77 -13.06 -2.56 3.90
CA ASP A 77 -14.26 -2.84 4.69
C ASP A 77 -15.47 -2.05 4.17
N THR A 78 -16.60 -2.72 4.03
CA THR A 78 -17.91 -2.12 3.73
C THR A 78 -18.47 -1.36 4.94
N LEU A 79 -19.42 -0.45 4.72
CA LEU A 79 -20.18 0.20 5.81
C LEU A 79 -20.73 -0.81 6.82
N LEU A 80 -21.24 -1.96 6.36
CA LEU A 80 -21.77 -3.00 7.22
C LEU A 80 -20.68 -3.65 8.08
N GLU A 81 -19.54 -3.98 7.49
CA GLU A 81 -18.42 -4.55 8.23
C GLU A 81 -17.88 -3.58 9.27
N HIS A 82 -17.80 -2.30 8.92
CA HIS A 82 -17.41 -1.23 9.82
C HIS A 82 -18.38 -1.12 11.00
N ALA A 83 -19.69 -1.07 10.74
CA ALA A 83 -20.71 -0.98 11.78
C ALA A 83 -20.64 -2.17 12.76
N VAL A 84 -20.48 -3.38 12.25
CA VAL A 84 -20.36 -4.59 13.09
C VAL A 84 -19.06 -4.59 13.89
N PHE A 85 -17.92 -4.22 13.29
CA PHE A 85 -16.64 -4.13 13.97
C PHE A 85 -16.67 -3.11 15.12
N ARG A 86 -17.30 -1.96 14.89
CA ARG A 86 -17.52 -0.90 15.89
C ARG A 86 -18.68 -1.16 16.85
N GLN A 87 -19.36 -2.30 16.74
CA GLN A 87 -20.49 -2.72 17.58
C GLN A 87 -21.69 -1.75 17.54
N LYS A 88 -21.92 -1.13 16.38
CA LYS A 88 -22.98 -0.15 16.13
C LYS A 88 -24.24 -0.87 15.65
N ARG A 89 -24.92 -1.55 16.57
CA ARG A 89 -26.02 -2.48 16.28
C ARG A 89 -27.14 -1.84 15.45
N ALA A 90 -27.59 -0.64 15.81
CA ALA A 90 -28.71 0.01 15.13
C ALA A 90 -28.36 0.40 13.69
N ALA A 91 -27.12 0.85 13.46
CA ALA A 91 -26.61 1.11 12.12
C ALA A 91 -26.46 -0.18 11.30
N ALA A 92 -25.93 -1.26 11.89
CA ALA A 92 -25.80 -2.54 11.20
C ALA A 92 -27.17 -3.15 10.82
N GLU A 93 -28.17 -3.04 11.70
CA GLU A 93 -29.55 -3.46 11.41
C GLU A 93 -30.14 -2.70 10.22
N GLU A 94 -29.95 -1.37 10.17
CA GLU A 94 -30.41 -0.53 9.06
C GLU A 94 -29.76 -0.93 7.73
N LEU A 95 -28.44 -1.14 7.74
CA LEU A 95 -27.69 -1.56 6.56
C LEU A 95 -28.22 -2.90 6.04
N LEU A 96 -28.41 -3.88 6.93
CA LEU A 96 -28.95 -5.20 6.57
C LEU A 96 -30.40 -5.14 6.05
N GLU A 97 -31.25 -4.32 6.67
CA GLU A 97 -32.65 -4.15 6.23
C GLU A 97 -32.75 -3.52 4.85
N ARG A 98 -31.79 -2.66 4.49
CA ARG A 98 -31.65 -2.07 3.16
C ARG A 98 -30.89 -2.95 2.16
N GLY A 99 -30.57 -4.19 2.53
CA GLY A 99 -29.98 -5.17 1.63
C GLY A 99 -28.46 -5.09 1.52
N ALA A 100 -27.77 -4.54 2.53
CA ALA A 100 -26.32 -4.70 2.62
C ALA A 100 -25.96 -6.19 2.62
N VAL A 101 -24.91 -6.54 1.87
CA VAL A 101 -24.43 -7.90 1.72
C VAL A 101 -23.00 -8.02 2.25
N ILE A 102 -22.66 -9.23 2.71
CA ILE A 102 -21.30 -9.54 3.16
C ILE A 102 -20.63 -10.37 2.07
N TYR A 103 -19.63 -9.80 1.41
CA TYR A 103 -18.90 -10.44 0.32
C TYR A 103 -17.83 -11.40 0.81
N ARG A 104 -18.01 -12.71 0.65
CA ARG A 104 -16.95 -13.65 1.03
C ARG A 104 -15.78 -13.55 0.04
N TYR A 105 -14.68 -12.95 0.49
CA TYR A 105 -13.37 -13.02 -0.17
C TYR A 105 -12.54 -14.16 0.44
N ASP A 106 -11.77 -14.88 -0.38
CA ASP A 106 -10.76 -15.86 0.06
C ASP A 106 -9.50 -15.18 0.67
N MET A 107 -9.68 -14.11 1.45
CA MET A 107 -8.59 -13.43 2.15
C MET A 107 -8.31 -14.10 3.51
N PRO A 108 -7.05 -14.15 3.97
CA PRO A 108 -6.65 -14.92 5.14
C PRO A 108 -7.43 -14.56 6.41
N LYS A 109 -7.94 -15.62 7.04
CA LYS A 109 -8.71 -15.68 8.29
C LYS A 109 -8.03 -14.93 9.43
N THR A 110 -8.52 -13.76 9.86
CA THR A 110 -8.36 -13.32 11.27
C THR A 110 -9.36 -12.25 11.71
N GLY A 111 -9.68 -11.24 10.89
CA GLY A 111 -10.66 -10.20 11.24
C GLY A 111 -12.11 -10.58 10.92
N ARG A 112 -12.34 -11.04 9.70
CA ARG A 112 -13.67 -11.34 9.15
C ARG A 112 -14.34 -12.58 9.76
N ALA A 113 -13.55 -13.58 10.16
CA ALA A 113 -14.05 -14.77 10.85
C ALA A 113 -14.68 -14.42 12.21
N LYS A 114 -14.09 -13.48 12.96
CA LYS A 114 -14.67 -12.97 14.21
C LYS A 114 -15.90 -12.10 13.99
N LEU A 115 -15.95 -11.39 12.85
CA LEU A 115 -17.11 -10.61 12.43
C LEU A 115 -18.30 -11.53 12.10
N LEU A 116 -18.02 -12.61 11.36
CA LEU A 116 -18.97 -13.69 11.06
C LEU A 116 -19.47 -14.36 12.34
N ASP A 117 -18.59 -14.75 13.27
CA ASP A 117 -18.99 -15.31 14.56
C ASP A 117 -19.93 -14.38 15.34
N LYS A 118 -19.65 -13.06 15.38
CA LYS A 118 -20.49 -12.08 16.09
C LYS A 118 -21.86 -11.88 15.42
N ILE A 119 -21.91 -11.97 14.10
CA ILE A 119 -23.15 -11.88 13.33
C ILE A 119 -23.95 -13.17 13.51
N GLU A 120 -23.30 -14.33 13.43
CA GLU A 120 -23.89 -15.67 13.54
C GLU A 120 -24.34 -16.00 14.97
N SER A 121 -23.68 -15.45 16.01
CA SER A 121 -24.05 -15.65 17.42
C SER A 121 -25.22 -14.79 17.90
N GLY A 122 -25.81 -13.94 17.05
CA GLY A 122 -26.90 -13.02 17.42
C GLY A 122 -28.08 -13.05 16.44
N ASP A 123 -29.14 -12.30 16.73
CA ASP A 123 -30.37 -12.22 15.90
C ASP A 123 -30.12 -11.70 14.48
N LEU A 124 -28.98 -11.06 14.24
CA LEU A 124 -28.57 -10.51 12.94
C LEU A 124 -28.25 -11.61 11.92
N ALA A 125 -27.86 -12.82 12.37
CA ALA A 125 -27.49 -13.95 11.52
C ALA A 125 -28.53 -14.25 10.44
N ARG A 126 -29.82 -14.14 10.80
CA ARG A 126 -30.94 -14.50 9.93
C ARG A 126 -31.16 -13.51 8.78
N LYS A 127 -30.65 -12.28 8.89
CA LYS A 127 -30.83 -11.21 7.89
C LYS A 127 -29.65 -11.11 6.92
N VAL A 128 -28.51 -11.76 7.21
CA VAL A 128 -27.30 -11.61 6.41
C VAL A 128 -27.38 -12.44 5.14
N LYS A 129 -27.29 -11.76 4.00
CA LYS A 129 -27.07 -12.39 2.70
C LYS A 129 -25.57 -12.48 2.44
N PHE A 130 -25.11 -13.70 2.16
CA PHE A 130 -23.75 -13.95 1.72
C PHE A 130 -23.71 -14.03 0.21
N GLU A 131 -22.95 -13.13 -0.41
CA GLU A 131 -22.60 -13.26 -1.81
C GLU A 131 -21.19 -13.83 -1.90
N LYS A 132 -21.05 -14.95 -2.61
CA LYS A 132 -19.74 -15.51 -2.92
C LYS A 132 -19.16 -14.70 -4.06
N TYR A 133 -18.11 -13.96 -3.78
CA TYR A 133 -17.38 -13.24 -4.81
C TYR A 133 -16.36 -14.20 -5.43
N THR A 134 -16.76 -14.93 -6.48
CA THR A 134 -15.88 -15.86 -7.22
C THR A 134 -14.91 -15.16 -8.19
N ASP A 135 -14.98 -13.83 -8.31
CA ASP A 135 -14.29 -13.05 -9.36
C ASP A 135 -13.44 -11.89 -8.78
N VAL A 136 -13.01 -11.94 -7.52
CA VAL A 136 -11.77 -11.19 -7.20
C VAL A 136 -10.71 -11.94 -7.94
N HIS A 137 -10.00 -11.29 -8.85
CA HIS A 137 -8.80 -11.79 -9.50
C HIS A 137 -8.06 -12.72 -8.53
N THR A 138 -8.32 -14.02 -8.60
CA THR A 138 -7.34 -15.01 -8.21
C THR A 138 -6.19 -14.60 -9.09
N ILE A 139 -5.16 -14.02 -8.47
CA ILE A 139 -3.95 -13.62 -9.18
C ILE A 139 -3.66 -14.81 -10.06
N ASP A 140 -3.77 -14.61 -11.37
CA ASP A 140 -3.70 -15.71 -12.32
C ASP A 140 -2.46 -16.50 -11.92
N PRO A 141 -2.59 -17.78 -11.51
CA PRO A 141 -1.46 -18.53 -11.01
C PRO A 141 -0.33 -18.57 -12.05
N GLU A 142 -0.65 -18.37 -13.33
CA GLU A 142 0.30 -18.15 -14.40
C GLU A 142 1.01 -16.79 -14.30
N LEU A 143 0.29 -15.69 -14.06
CA LEU A 143 0.86 -14.37 -13.80
C LEU A 143 1.73 -14.35 -12.54
N GLU A 144 1.33 -15.01 -11.46
CA GLU A 144 2.16 -15.11 -10.24
C GLU A 144 3.45 -15.90 -10.51
N ARG A 145 3.35 -17.02 -11.24
CA ARG A 145 4.53 -17.79 -11.70
C ARG A 145 5.41 -16.96 -12.62
N GLN A 146 4.83 -16.18 -13.51
CA GLN A 146 5.57 -15.30 -14.41
C GLN A 146 6.34 -14.23 -13.63
N LYS A 147 5.67 -13.53 -12.68
CA LYS A 147 6.34 -12.56 -11.80
C LYS A 147 7.47 -13.21 -11.00
N LYS A 148 7.24 -14.39 -10.42
CA LYS A 148 8.29 -15.15 -9.71
C LYS A 148 9.48 -15.46 -10.62
N LYS A 149 9.24 -15.84 -11.88
CA LYS A 149 10.28 -16.10 -12.87
C LYS A 149 11.03 -14.83 -13.24
N GLU A 150 10.33 -13.72 -13.45
CA GLU A 150 10.93 -12.40 -13.72
C GLU A 150 11.82 -11.95 -12.56
N TYR A 151 11.36 -12.07 -11.31
CA TYR A 151 12.17 -11.76 -10.13
C TYR A 151 13.39 -12.67 -9.99
N LEU A 152 13.25 -13.97 -10.30
CA LEU A 152 14.38 -14.90 -10.27
C LEU A 152 15.42 -14.53 -11.33
N ILE A 153 14.99 -14.19 -12.55
CA ILE A 153 15.90 -13.77 -13.63
C ILE A 153 16.59 -12.45 -13.27
N ALA A 154 15.83 -11.46 -12.79
CA ALA A 154 16.37 -10.17 -12.38
C ALA A 154 17.39 -10.34 -11.23
N GLY A 155 17.04 -11.10 -10.18
CA GLY A 155 17.93 -11.38 -9.06
C GLY A 155 19.20 -12.12 -9.49
N THR A 156 19.07 -13.14 -10.35
CA THR A 156 20.23 -13.87 -10.90
C THR A 156 21.14 -12.96 -11.71
N THR A 157 20.56 -12.08 -12.54
CA THR A 157 21.30 -11.12 -13.35
C THR A 157 22.09 -10.15 -12.48
N VAL A 158 21.47 -9.62 -11.42
CA VAL A 158 22.14 -8.73 -10.46
C VAL A 158 23.32 -9.43 -9.79
N VAL A 159 23.16 -10.67 -9.32
CA VAL A 159 24.24 -11.44 -8.71
C VAL A 159 25.41 -11.66 -9.68
N ILE A 160 25.12 -11.99 -10.94
CA ILE A 160 26.16 -12.16 -11.97
C ILE A 160 26.90 -10.85 -12.21
N VAL A 161 26.20 -9.72 -12.36
CA VAL A 161 26.82 -8.40 -12.56
C VAL A 161 27.71 -8.04 -11.37
N VAL A 162 27.23 -8.27 -10.15
CA VAL A 162 27.99 -8.05 -8.91
C VAL A 162 29.23 -8.94 -8.84
N ALA A 163 29.13 -10.21 -9.26
CA ALA A 163 30.28 -11.12 -9.31
C ALA A 163 31.31 -10.71 -10.37
N ILE A 164 30.86 -10.29 -11.56
CA ILE A 164 31.75 -9.79 -12.63
C ILE A 164 32.44 -8.49 -12.16
N ALA A 165 31.69 -7.58 -11.53
CA ALA A 165 32.24 -6.36 -10.97
C ALA A 165 33.34 -6.64 -9.95
N TYR A 166 33.12 -7.65 -9.09
CA TYR A 166 34.12 -8.12 -8.14
C TYR A 166 35.38 -8.62 -8.81
N MET A 167 35.23 -9.53 -9.77
CA MET A 167 36.36 -10.12 -10.48
C MET A 167 37.17 -9.08 -11.26
N MET A 168 36.51 -8.04 -11.77
CA MET A 168 37.14 -6.97 -12.54
C MET A 168 37.65 -5.80 -11.69
N GLN A 169 37.39 -5.77 -10.39
CA GLN A 169 37.74 -4.65 -9.49
C GLN A 169 37.19 -3.29 -9.95
N ILE A 170 35.95 -3.27 -10.49
CA ILE A 170 35.27 -2.07 -11.01
C ILE A 170 34.12 -1.59 -10.11
N TRP A 171 34.18 -1.92 -8.82
CA TRP A 171 33.14 -1.61 -7.84
C TRP A 171 32.91 -0.11 -7.66
N ASP A 172 33.98 0.67 -7.68
CA ASP A 172 33.96 2.12 -7.59
C ASP A 172 33.18 2.73 -8.76
N VAL A 173 33.41 2.25 -9.98
CA VAL A 173 32.71 2.71 -11.19
C VAL A 173 31.22 2.37 -11.11
N ILE A 174 30.87 1.14 -10.73
CA ILE A 174 29.46 0.73 -10.59
C ILE A 174 28.79 1.50 -9.45
N GLY A 175 29.48 1.68 -8.33
CA GLY A 175 29.03 2.48 -7.21
C GLY A 175 28.69 3.91 -7.62
N ALA A 176 29.61 4.56 -8.33
CA ALA A 176 29.40 5.90 -8.86
C ALA A 176 28.20 5.97 -9.81
N ILE A 177 28.10 5.04 -10.78
CA ILE A 177 26.97 5.00 -11.73
C ILE A 177 25.64 4.85 -11.00
N LEU A 178 25.54 3.92 -10.04
CA LEU A 178 24.32 3.70 -9.26
C LEU A 178 23.98 4.92 -8.39
N SER A 179 24.97 5.56 -7.78
CA SER A 179 24.75 6.80 -7.02
C SER A 179 24.23 7.92 -7.90
N PHE A 180 24.80 8.12 -9.10
CA PHE A 180 24.30 9.12 -10.05
C PHE A 180 22.89 8.81 -10.55
N LEU A 181 22.60 7.55 -10.89
CA LEU A 181 21.27 7.13 -11.31
C LEU A 181 20.24 7.30 -10.18
N GLY A 182 20.58 6.89 -8.96
CA GLY A 182 19.74 7.06 -7.78
C GLY A 182 19.45 8.53 -7.50
N LEU A 183 20.47 9.41 -7.58
CA LEU A 183 20.30 10.85 -7.41
C LEU A 183 19.43 11.46 -8.51
N PHE A 184 19.68 11.13 -9.79
CA PHE A 184 18.90 11.63 -10.92
C PHE A 184 17.44 11.18 -10.82
N TRP A 185 17.20 9.90 -10.52
CA TRP A 185 15.85 9.37 -10.32
C TRP A 185 15.16 10.02 -9.13
N LEU A 186 15.89 10.26 -8.03
CA LEU A 186 15.33 10.94 -6.87
C LEU A 186 14.87 12.37 -7.21
N LEU A 187 15.72 13.13 -7.92
CA LEU A 187 15.38 14.48 -8.38
C LEU A 187 14.17 14.47 -9.33
N TYR A 188 14.15 13.53 -10.28
CA TYR A 188 13.03 13.33 -11.19
C TYR A 188 11.73 13.02 -10.44
N ALA A 189 11.77 12.07 -9.49
CA ALA A 189 10.62 11.69 -8.67
C ALA A 189 10.12 12.86 -7.83
N ILE A 190 11.03 13.67 -7.25
CA ILE A 190 10.66 14.89 -6.51
C ILE A 190 9.94 15.88 -7.41
N VAL A 191 10.44 16.13 -8.63
CA VAL A 191 9.82 17.05 -9.59
C VAL A 191 8.44 16.55 -10.01
N GLN A 192 8.31 15.28 -10.37
CA GLN A 192 7.03 14.73 -10.82
C GLN A 192 5.99 14.70 -9.70
N ARG A 193 6.42 14.40 -8.47
CA ARG A 193 5.54 14.43 -7.30
C ARG A 193 5.05 15.84 -6.99
N ARG A 194 5.90 16.86 -7.11
CA ARG A 194 5.48 18.27 -6.97
C ARG A 194 4.49 18.71 -8.05
N ARG A 195 4.52 18.08 -9.22
CA ARG A 195 3.56 18.32 -10.31
C ARG A 195 2.24 17.56 -10.12
N GLY A 196 2.11 16.73 -9.09
CA GLY A 196 0.92 15.89 -8.88
C GLY A 196 0.76 14.78 -9.94
N VAL A 197 1.83 14.46 -10.69
CA VAL A 197 1.78 13.47 -11.79
C VAL A 197 2.01 12.04 -11.28
N MET A 198 2.52 11.91 -10.05
CA MET A 198 3.06 10.65 -9.55
C MET A 198 2.63 10.42 -8.10
N ASP A 199 1.67 9.52 -7.93
CA ASP A 199 1.24 9.02 -6.62
C ASP A 199 2.04 7.74 -6.28
N GLY A 200 2.63 7.67 -5.09
CA GLY A 200 3.18 6.42 -4.54
C GLY A 200 4.71 6.30 -4.43
N GLU A 201 5.23 5.10 -4.72
CA GLU A 201 6.48 4.48 -4.23
C GLU A 201 7.83 4.75 -4.98
N PRO A 202 7.98 5.60 -6.01
CA PRO A 202 9.26 5.70 -6.74
C PRO A 202 10.39 6.33 -5.91
N ILE A 203 10.05 7.12 -4.90
CA ILE A 203 11.05 7.77 -4.02
C ILE A 203 11.86 6.73 -3.24
N PRO A 204 11.25 5.77 -2.49
CA PRO A 204 11.98 4.65 -1.88
C PRO A 204 12.99 3.98 -2.79
N TYR A 205 12.63 3.63 -4.02
CA TYR A 205 13.54 2.94 -4.95
C TYR A 205 14.73 3.81 -5.36
N ALA A 206 14.50 5.10 -5.60
CA ALA A 206 15.59 6.03 -5.93
C ALA A 206 16.57 6.19 -4.76
N VAL A 207 16.07 6.30 -3.53
CA VAL A 207 16.90 6.38 -2.31
C VAL A 207 17.71 5.10 -2.12
N TRP A 208 17.09 3.94 -2.26
CA TRP A 208 17.82 2.68 -2.10
C TRP A 208 18.86 2.46 -3.20
N THR A 209 18.57 2.87 -4.44
CA THR A 209 19.55 2.86 -5.53
C THR A 209 20.77 3.74 -5.20
N LEU A 210 20.53 4.93 -4.64
CA LEU A 210 21.58 5.84 -4.19
C LEU A 210 22.43 5.21 -3.07
N CYS A 211 21.78 4.62 -2.06
CA CYS A 211 22.47 3.92 -0.96
C CYS A 211 23.28 2.71 -1.45
N THR A 212 22.77 1.95 -2.42
CA THR A 212 23.50 0.82 -3.04
C THR A 212 24.74 1.31 -3.79
N GLY A 213 24.67 2.42 -4.51
CA GLY A 213 25.85 3.04 -5.11
C GLY A 213 26.88 3.50 -4.08
N GLY A 214 26.40 4.11 -2.98
CA GLY A 214 27.24 4.48 -1.84
C GLY A 214 27.94 3.29 -1.20
N PHE A 215 27.24 2.16 -1.06
CA PHE A 215 27.81 0.90 -0.55
C PHE A 215 29.01 0.45 -1.37
N PHE A 216 28.86 0.35 -2.69
CA PHE A 216 29.96 -0.10 -3.54
C PHE A 216 31.13 0.88 -3.54
N THR A 217 30.87 2.19 -3.50
CA THR A 217 31.92 3.21 -3.44
C THR A 217 32.70 3.13 -2.12
N LEU A 218 32.00 2.99 -0.99
CA LEU A 218 32.63 2.85 0.33
C LEU A 218 33.39 1.53 0.50
N MET A 219 32.96 0.46 -0.18
CA MET A 219 33.66 -0.82 -0.16
C MET A 219 34.87 -0.87 -1.09
N ALA A 220 34.89 -0.04 -2.14
CA ALA A 220 36.01 0.04 -3.08
C ALA A 220 37.12 0.98 -2.63
N THR A 221 36.86 1.87 -1.66
CA THR A 221 37.83 2.88 -1.23
C THR A 221 38.90 2.24 -0.32
N PRO A 222 40.20 2.36 -0.67
CA PRO A 222 41.26 1.83 0.17
C PRO A 222 41.24 2.46 1.56
N GLY A 223 41.25 1.63 2.60
CA GLY A 223 41.23 2.11 3.99
C GLY A 223 39.84 2.34 4.59
N SER A 224 38.75 2.00 3.88
CA SER A 224 37.40 1.98 4.46
C SER A 224 36.84 0.55 4.58
N GLY A 225 35.88 0.37 5.49
CA GLY A 225 35.00 -0.79 5.57
C GLY A 225 35.68 -2.14 5.80
N ALA A 226 35.96 -2.86 4.72
CA ALA A 226 36.49 -4.22 4.79
C ALA A 226 38.00 -4.29 5.05
N ASP A 227 38.78 -3.34 4.53
CA ASP A 227 40.25 -3.42 4.56
C ASP A 227 40.84 -3.08 5.94
N GLN A 228 40.20 -2.18 6.70
CA GLN A 228 40.67 -1.79 8.05
C GLN A 228 39.88 -2.43 9.19
N GLY A 229 38.58 -2.66 9.01
CA GLY A 229 37.67 -3.14 10.07
C GLY A 229 37.18 -4.57 9.89
N GLY A 230 37.56 -5.25 8.80
CA GLY A 230 37.02 -6.57 8.46
C GLY A 230 35.50 -6.57 8.40
N ILE A 231 34.88 -7.59 9.02
CA ILE A 231 33.41 -7.73 9.07
C ILE A 231 32.75 -6.56 9.83
N PHE A 232 33.41 -6.00 10.85
CA PHE A 232 32.83 -4.92 11.64
C PHE A 232 32.71 -3.62 10.85
N GLY A 233 33.74 -3.26 10.06
CA GLY A 233 33.66 -2.08 9.20
C GLY A 233 32.67 -2.25 8.03
N LEU A 234 32.46 -3.49 7.54
CA LEU A 234 31.36 -3.79 6.62
C LEU A 234 30.00 -3.51 7.27
N ILE A 235 29.78 -4.04 8.48
CA ILE A 235 28.52 -3.84 9.22
C ILE A 235 28.28 -2.36 9.48
N GLU A 236 29.31 -1.62 9.92
CA GLU A 236 29.24 -0.19 10.17
C GLU A 236 28.82 0.60 8.92
N ASN A 237 29.43 0.32 7.76
CA ASN A 237 29.05 0.94 6.49
C ASN A 237 27.60 0.63 6.09
N VAL A 238 27.14 -0.62 6.27
CA VAL A 238 25.75 -1.00 5.97
C VAL A 238 24.78 -0.24 6.88
N VAL A 239 25.06 -0.19 8.18
CA VAL A 239 24.21 0.52 9.16
C VAL A 239 24.19 2.01 8.88
N PHE A 240 25.34 2.61 8.58
CA PHE A 240 25.45 4.02 8.19
C PHE A 240 24.58 4.32 6.96
N LEU A 241 24.66 3.50 5.89
CA LEU A 241 23.89 3.72 4.67
C LEU A 241 22.39 3.50 4.85
N LEU A 242 21.99 2.52 5.68
CA LEU A 242 20.59 2.32 6.05
C LEU A 242 20.06 3.53 6.84
N LEU A 243 20.83 4.01 7.82
CA LEU A 243 20.49 5.20 8.60
C LEU A 243 20.34 6.43 7.69
N PHE A 244 21.30 6.64 6.79
CA PHE A 244 21.24 7.71 5.79
C PHE A 244 20.00 7.60 4.89
N GLY A 245 19.71 6.40 4.36
CA GLY A 245 18.54 6.16 3.53
C GLY A 245 17.23 6.44 4.25
N PHE A 246 17.06 5.95 5.48
CA PHE A 246 15.87 6.23 6.28
C PHE A 246 15.75 7.71 6.68
N LEU A 247 16.87 8.37 6.99
CA LEU A 247 16.88 9.80 7.28
C LEU A 247 16.39 10.60 6.07
N LEU A 248 16.90 10.27 4.88
CA LEU A 248 16.52 10.93 3.65
C LEU A 248 15.04 10.70 3.30
N LEU A 249 14.53 9.47 3.49
CA LEU A 249 13.10 9.17 3.35
C LEU A 249 12.24 9.94 4.36
N TRP A 250 12.70 10.09 5.59
CA TRP A 250 11.99 10.85 6.62
C TRP A 250 11.96 12.36 6.30
N VAL A 251 13.09 12.94 5.87
CA VAL A 251 13.14 14.33 5.42
C VAL A 251 12.20 14.55 4.23
N LEU A 252 12.18 13.65 3.25
CA LEU A 252 11.27 13.75 2.11
C LEU A 252 9.81 13.63 2.54
N ALA A 253 9.48 12.75 3.50
CA ALA A 253 8.14 12.67 4.06
C ALA A 253 7.70 14.01 4.69
N LEU A 254 8.59 14.69 5.41
CA LEU A 254 8.32 16.04 5.95
C LEU A 254 8.10 17.07 4.83
N VAL A 255 8.93 17.05 3.79
CA VAL A 255 8.82 17.99 2.65
C VAL A 255 7.51 17.80 1.88
N PHE A 256 7.09 16.55 1.68
CA PHE A 256 5.86 16.23 0.96
C PHE A 256 4.61 16.19 1.84
N ARG A 257 4.74 16.44 3.15
CA ARG A 257 3.65 16.33 4.13
C ARG A 257 3.00 14.94 4.16
N ASP A 258 3.78 13.90 3.86
CA ASP A 258 3.39 12.52 4.11
C ASP A 258 3.40 12.24 5.61
N ASP A 259 2.83 11.12 6.06
CA ASP A 259 2.91 10.71 7.46
C ASP A 259 4.37 10.45 7.89
N PRO A 260 5.00 11.37 8.64
CA PRO A 260 6.40 11.24 8.99
C PRO A 260 6.61 10.19 10.09
N LYS A 261 5.56 9.86 10.86
CA LYS A 261 5.66 8.91 11.98
C LYS A 261 5.99 7.52 11.47
N ARG A 262 5.36 7.11 10.36
CA ARG A 262 5.62 5.79 9.74
C ARG A 262 7.06 5.64 9.26
N LYS A 263 7.73 6.73 8.87
CA LYS A 263 9.14 6.73 8.42
C LYS A 263 10.13 6.98 9.56
N ALA A 264 9.72 7.59 10.65
CA ALA A 264 10.56 7.84 11.83
C ALA A 264 10.89 6.56 12.60
N VAL A 265 9.97 5.59 12.69
CA VAL A 265 10.19 4.33 13.42
C VAL A 265 11.44 3.56 12.93
N PRO A 266 11.61 3.23 11.63
CA PRO A 266 12.82 2.54 11.18
C PRO A 266 14.08 3.39 11.35
N LEU A 267 14.00 4.72 11.24
CA LEU A 267 15.12 5.62 11.50
C LEU A 267 15.61 5.50 12.96
N VAL A 268 14.69 5.54 13.93
CA VAL A 268 15.01 5.40 15.36
C VAL A 268 15.62 4.03 15.65
N ILE A 269 15.06 2.96 15.08
CA ILE A 269 15.61 1.60 15.23
C ILE A 269 17.04 1.54 14.68
N MET A 270 17.28 2.06 13.48
CA MET A 270 18.63 2.07 12.89
C MET A 270 19.60 2.93 13.68
N PHE A 271 19.15 4.04 14.28
CA PHE A 271 19.97 4.88 15.15
C PHE A 271 20.41 4.13 16.41
N ILE A 272 19.49 3.41 17.06
CA ILE A 272 19.82 2.57 18.23
C ILE A 272 20.82 1.48 17.85
N ILE A 273 20.62 0.80 16.71
CA ILE A 273 21.55 -0.21 16.21
C ILE A 273 22.94 0.41 15.96
N SER A 274 22.99 1.62 15.40
CA SER A 274 24.25 2.34 15.18
C SER A 274 24.99 2.60 16.49
N LEU A 275 24.30 3.09 17.53
CA LEU A 275 24.91 3.33 18.85
C LEU A 275 25.52 2.05 19.44
N LEU A 276 24.76 0.94 19.38
CA LEU A 276 25.20 -0.37 19.88
C LEU A 276 26.46 -0.88 19.16
N ILE A 277 26.57 -0.66 17.85
CA ILE A 277 27.74 -1.09 17.06
C ILE A 277 28.95 -0.20 17.36
N THR A 278 28.76 1.11 17.51
CA THR A 278 29.84 2.06 17.78
C THR A 278 30.31 2.05 19.24
N GLY A 279 29.58 1.39 20.15
CA GLY A 279 29.89 1.36 21.58
C GLY A 279 29.65 2.69 22.30
N LEU A 280 28.74 3.53 21.77
CA LEU A 280 28.31 4.80 22.34
C LEU A 280 27.05 4.64 23.20
#